data_AF-A0A8H8JWB3-F1
#
_entry.id   AF-A0A8H8JWB3-F1
#
_cell.length_a   1.000
_cell.length_b   1.000
_cell.length_c   1.000
_cell.angle_alpha   90.00
_cell.angle_beta   90.00
_cell.angle_gamma   90.00
#
_symmetry.space_group_name_H-M   'P 1'
#
loop_
_entity.id
_entity.type
_entity.pdbx_description
1 polymer ?
#
loop_
_entity_poly.entity_id
_entity_poly.type
_entity_poly.pdbx_seq_one_letter_code
_entity_poly.pdbx_strand_id
1 'polypeptide(L)'
;MSFSPQTSYNQPVEFSQQLGVQPVDERLVWTYLLQLASAIRAAHGRKLAIRCLDPRRVLVTGIGRVRINTVRIIDIMSYDGQGTPEIYLQEDLIALGSLLLQLTSSSSPPQSPRSTAVDALNRFSPLLRQAVVWLITLTINHLWKEISPDIINAEMNAMLDHADPLENELSKELENGRQVRLLCKFGFINERPEFDHDPRWAETGDRYIIKLFRDHVFHKLDTRGKPVLNLTHVFTNLSKLDAGSEERLMLVSRD
;
A
#
# COMPACT_ATOMS: atom_id res chain seq x y z
N MET A 1 -3.89 -30.21 -9.02
CA MET A 1 -3.08 -29.12 -8.45
C MET A 1 -4.02 -28.12 -7.83
N SER A 2 -4.19 -28.17 -6.51
CA SER A 2 -4.98 -27.18 -5.77
C SER A 2 -4.14 -25.92 -5.62
N PHE A 3 -4.42 -24.89 -6.43
CA PHE A 3 -3.96 -23.55 -6.16
C PHE A 3 -4.75 -23.05 -4.95
N SER A 4 -4.19 -23.21 -3.76
CA SER A 4 -4.61 -22.46 -2.59
C SER A 4 -3.97 -21.07 -2.71
N PRO A 5 -4.72 -19.99 -2.93
CA PRO A 5 -4.16 -18.66 -2.78
C PRO A 5 -3.94 -18.46 -1.28
N GLN A 6 -2.72 -18.68 -0.79
CA GLN A 6 -2.30 -18.07 0.47
C GLN A 6 -2.05 -16.59 0.21
N THR A 7 -3.13 -15.86 -0.03
CA THR A 7 -3.15 -14.41 0.16
C THR A 7 -3.51 -14.23 1.63
N SER A 8 -2.52 -14.29 2.51
CA SER A 8 -2.60 -13.59 3.79
C SER A 8 -2.70 -12.11 3.47
N TYR A 9 -3.90 -11.66 3.11
CA TYR A 9 -4.23 -10.24 3.09
C TYR A 9 -3.76 -9.66 4.41
N ASN A 10 -2.99 -8.57 4.35
CA ASN A 10 -2.59 -7.74 5.49
C ASN A 10 -3.84 -7.37 6.29
N GLN A 11 -4.28 -8.25 7.18
CA GLN A 11 -5.35 -7.94 8.09
C GLN A 11 -4.81 -6.85 9.00
N PRO A 12 -5.58 -5.78 9.23
CA PRO A 12 -5.17 -4.76 10.17
C PRO A 12 -4.94 -5.41 11.53
N VAL A 13 -3.73 -5.25 12.04
CA VAL A 13 -3.32 -5.76 13.34
C VAL A 13 -3.48 -4.63 14.35
N GLU A 14 -3.91 -4.94 15.57
CA GLU A 14 -3.93 -3.92 16.63
C GLU A 14 -2.52 -3.44 16.97
N PHE A 15 -2.38 -2.14 17.22
CA PHE A 15 -1.11 -1.56 17.69
C PHE A 15 -0.65 -2.17 19.02
N SER A 16 -1.58 -2.65 19.84
CA SER A 16 -1.32 -3.42 21.06
C SER A 16 -0.37 -4.61 20.83
N GLN A 17 -0.40 -5.22 19.64
CA GLN A 17 0.47 -6.35 19.29
C GLN A 17 1.89 -5.94 18.89
N GLN A 18 2.15 -4.65 18.66
CA GLN A 18 3.50 -4.11 18.47
C GLN A 18 4.21 -3.91 19.82
N LEU A 19 3.47 -3.91 20.93
CA LEU A 19 4.05 -3.75 22.26
C LEU A 19 4.79 -5.04 22.65
N GLY A 20 6.08 -4.92 22.96
CA GLY A 20 6.91 -6.03 23.44
C GLY A 20 7.50 -6.93 22.35
N VAL A 21 7.30 -6.60 21.07
CA VAL A 21 7.88 -7.34 19.94
C VAL A 21 9.15 -6.62 19.48
N GLN A 22 10.31 -7.12 19.91
CA GLN A 22 11.65 -6.65 19.54
C GLN A 22 11.97 -5.19 19.93
N PRO A 23 13.27 -4.78 19.94
CA PRO A 23 13.61 -3.38 20.12
C PRO A 23 12.99 -2.53 18.99
N VAL A 24 12.17 -1.55 19.36
CA VAL A 24 11.52 -0.62 18.43
C VAL A 24 12.55 0.36 17.90
N ASP A 25 12.67 0.45 16.57
CA ASP A 25 13.52 1.43 15.90
C ASP A 25 12.99 2.86 16.12
N GLU A 26 13.88 3.81 16.36
CA GLU A 26 13.54 5.22 16.54
C GLU A 26 12.78 5.77 15.33
N ARG A 27 13.19 5.37 14.11
CA ARG A 27 12.52 5.77 12.88
C ARG A 27 11.04 5.39 12.92
N LEU A 28 10.73 4.17 13.35
CA LEU A 28 9.35 3.69 13.45
C LEU A 28 8.52 4.50 14.46
N VAL A 29 9.14 4.92 15.58
CA VAL A 29 8.46 5.80 16.56
C VAL A 29 8.12 7.14 15.94
N TRP A 30 9.04 7.75 15.17
CA TRP A 30 8.77 8.98 14.44
C TRP A 30 7.67 8.83 13.40
N THR A 31 7.70 7.74 12.62
CA THR A 31 6.66 7.41 11.63
C THR A 31 5.27 7.35 12.29
N TYR A 32 5.14 6.63 13.41
CA TYR A 32 3.87 6.52 14.14
C TYR A 32 3.44 7.85 14.77
N LEU A 33 4.38 8.56 15.40
CA LEU A 33 4.14 9.88 15.98
C LEU A 33 3.59 10.85 14.93
N LEU A 34 4.24 10.97 13.77
CA LEU A 34 3.86 11.92 12.73
C LEU A 34 2.50 11.58 12.10
N GLN A 35 2.20 10.30 11.87
CA GLN A 35 0.90 9.87 11.35
C GLN A 35 -0.24 10.16 12.34
N LEU A 36 -0.06 9.81 13.62
CA LEU A 36 -1.08 10.05 14.65
C LEU A 36 -1.23 11.56 14.95
N ALA A 37 -0.12 12.29 15.06
CA ALA A 37 -0.11 13.74 15.25
C ALA A 37 -0.80 14.48 14.09
N SER A 38 -0.62 14.00 12.86
CA SER A 38 -1.31 14.55 11.68
C SER A 38 -2.82 14.33 11.75
N ALA A 39 -3.26 13.13 12.14
CA ALA A 39 -4.67 12.82 12.34
C ALA A 39 -5.31 13.68 13.46
N ILE A 40 -4.63 13.80 14.60
CA ILE A 40 -5.06 14.65 15.73
C ILE A 40 -5.17 16.12 15.28
N ARG A 41 -4.13 16.65 14.62
CA ARG A 41 -4.14 18.04 14.12
C ARG A 41 -5.30 18.29 13.16
N ALA A 42 -5.61 17.35 12.27
CA ALA A 42 -6.72 17.47 11.33
C ALA A 42 -8.10 17.49 12.04
N ALA A 43 -8.26 16.74 13.14
CA ALA A 43 -9.47 16.75 13.96
C ALA A 43 -9.58 18.03 14.80
N HIS A 44 -8.51 18.39 15.51
CA HIS A 44 -8.44 19.58 16.37
C HIS A 44 -8.65 20.88 15.59
N GLY A 45 -8.15 20.96 14.35
CA GLY A 45 -8.40 22.10 13.45
C GLY A 45 -9.88 22.32 13.11
N ARG A 46 -10.73 21.30 13.31
CA ARG A 46 -12.20 21.38 13.14
C ARG A 46 -12.94 21.46 14.48
N LYS A 47 -12.21 21.68 15.59
CA LYS A 47 -12.73 21.65 16.97
C LYS A 47 -13.40 20.33 17.32
N LEU A 48 -12.83 19.22 16.84
CA LEU A 48 -13.24 17.85 17.19
C LEU A 48 -12.12 17.17 17.97
N ALA A 49 -12.49 16.41 19.00
CA ALA A 49 -11.58 15.54 19.75
C ALA A 49 -11.72 14.09 19.28
N ILE A 50 -10.69 13.28 19.48
CA ILE A 50 -10.71 11.83 19.18
C ILE A 50 -11.28 11.05 20.37
N ARG A 51 -10.92 11.45 21.60
CA ARG A 51 -11.41 10.95 22.90
C ARG A 51 -11.18 9.47 23.19
N CYS A 52 -10.47 8.79 22.30
CA CYS A 52 -10.43 7.33 22.20
C CYS A 52 -9.07 6.82 21.72
N LEU A 53 -7.99 7.47 22.11
CA LEU A 53 -6.65 7.10 21.64
C LEU A 53 -6.00 6.11 22.63
N ASP A 54 -6.07 4.83 22.32
CA ASP A 54 -5.40 3.76 23.06
C ASP A 54 -4.81 2.70 22.11
N PRO A 55 -3.87 1.84 22.58
CA PRO A 55 -3.22 0.84 21.73
C PRO A 55 -4.16 -0.16 21.03
N ARG A 56 -5.37 -0.40 21.55
CA ARG A 56 -6.37 -1.28 20.91
C ARG A 56 -7.17 -0.55 19.85
N ARG A 57 -7.24 0.77 19.94
CA ARG A 57 -7.99 1.65 19.03
C ARG A 57 -7.14 2.23 17.90
N VAL A 58 -5.85 1.93 17.88
CA VAL A 58 -4.94 2.19 16.77
C VAL A 58 -4.66 0.88 16.03
N LEU A 59 -4.81 0.89 14.71
CA LEU A 59 -4.57 -0.26 13.83
C LEU A 59 -3.31 -0.04 13.01
N VAL A 60 -2.46 -1.06 12.98
CA VAL A 60 -1.35 -1.20 12.05
C VAL A 60 -1.88 -1.91 10.82
N THR A 61 -1.83 -1.23 9.67
CA THR A 61 -2.51 -1.63 8.43
C THR A 61 -1.54 -1.99 7.30
N GLY A 62 -0.25 -1.94 7.60
CA GLY A 62 0.86 -2.18 6.69
C GLY A 62 2.17 -1.85 7.39
N ILE A 63 3.27 -1.94 6.65
CA ILE A 63 4.60 -1.62 7.18
C ILE A 63 4.66 -0.13 7.55
N GLY A 64 4.91 0.17 8.82
CA GLY A 64 4.99 1.55 9.31
C GLY A 64 3.70 2.36 9.18
N ARG A 65 2.53 1.74 8.95
CA ARG A 65 1.29 2.46 8.65
C ARG A 65 0.22 2.28 9.72
N VAL A 66 -0.14 3.36 10.39
CA VAL A 66 -1.12 3.38 11.49
C VAL A 66 -2.38 4.17 11.16
N ARG A 67 -3.50 3.74 11.71
CA ARG A 67 -4.81 4.41 11.60
C ARG A 67 -5.58 4.34 12.90
N ILE A 68 -6.33 5.40 13.21
CA ILE A 68 -7.24 5.43 14.36
C ILE A 68 -8.58 4.83 13.93
N ASN A 69 -9.02 3.76 14.59
CA ASN A 69 -10.22 3.00 14.19
C ASN A 69 -11.52 3.61 14.74
N THR A 70 -11.49 4.09 15.99
CA THR A 70 -12.70 4.41 16.77
C THR A 70 -12.83 5.91 17.03
N VAL A 71 -12.65 6.74 16.01
CA VAL A 71 -12.88 8.19 16.14
C VAL A 71 -14.37 8.44 16.36
N ARG A 72 -14.72 9.40 17.22
CA ARG A 72 -16.08 9.93 17.41
C ARG A 72 -17.11 9.02 18.10
N ILE A 73 -16.77 7.78 18.43
CA ILE A 73 -17.70 6.87 19.14
C ILE A 73 -18.14 7.48 20.47
N ILE A 74 -17.20 8.04 21.24
CA ILE A 74 -17.52 8.67 22.54
C ILE A 74 -18.35 9.93 22.36
N ASP A 75 -18.12 10.73 21.31
CA ASP A 75 -18.94 11.92 21.06
C ASP A 75 -20.40 11.59 20.77
N ILE A 76 -20.66 10.46 20.11
CA ILE A 76 -22.04 9.98 19.89
C ILE A 76 -22.67 9.52 21.22
N MET A 77 -21.93 8.76 22.01
CA MET A 77 -22.46 8.18 23.26
C MET A 77 -22.62 9.21 24.39
N SER A 78 -21.82 10.28 24.38
CA SER A 78 -21.82 11.33 25.40
C SER A 78 -22.30 12.68 24.87
N TYR A 79 -23.08 12.68 23.79
CA TYR A 79 -23.59 13.91 23.20
C TYR A 79 -24.53 14.65 24.15
N ASP A 80 -24.20 15.90 24.46
CA ASP A 80 -24.94 16.78 25.37
C ASP A 80 -25.40 18.07 24.68
N GLY A 81 -25.19 18.19 23.36
CA GLY A 81 -25.51 19.40 22.60
C GLY A 81 -24.46 20.52 22.69
N GLN A 82 -23.41 20.37 23.49
CA GLN A 82 -22.34 21.35 23.62
C GLN A 82 -21.23 21.11 22.58
N GLY A 83 -20.46 22.16 22.30
CA GLY A 83 -19.24 22.04 21.50
C GLY A 83 -18.16 21.28 22.26
N THR A 84 -17.19 20.71 21.54
CA THR A 84 -16.08 19.97 22.15
C THR A 84 -15.26 20.86 23.09
N PRO A 85 -15.22 20.56 24.40
CA PRO A 85 -14.37 21.27 25.36
C PRO A 85 -12.88 21.13 25.03
N GLU A 86 -12.11 22.19 25.30
CA GLU A 86 -10.66 22.22 25.05
C GLU A 86 -9.90 21.16 25.86
N ILE A 87 -10.43 20.75 27.01
CA ILE A 87 -9.85 19.67 27.83
C ILE A 87 -9.76 18.34 27.06
N TYR A 88 -10.74 18.03 26.21
CA TYR A 88 -10.71 16.80 25.40
C TYR A 88 -9.64 16.85 24.32
N LEU A 89 -9.31 18.05 23.81
CA LEU A 89 -8.19 18.23 22.88
C LEU A 89 -6.86 17.97 23.60
N GLN A 90 -6.70 18.45 24.84
CA GLN A 90 -5.51 18.19 25.64
C GLN A 90 -5.38 16.70 26.03
N GLU A 91 -6.49 16.06 26.39
CA GLU A 91 -6.53 14.63 26.69
C GLU A 91 -6.07 13.76 25.52
N ASP A 92 -6.42 14.12 24.27
CA ASP A 92 -5.92 13.41 23.07
C ASP A 92 -4.39 13.45 22.96
N LEU A 93 -3.77 14.59 23.29
CA LEU A 93 -2.31 14.75 23.21
C LEU A 93 -1.60 13.97 24.32
N ILE A 94 -2.15 14.00 25.54
CA ILE A 94 -1.66 13.19 26.66
C ILE A 94 -1.78 11.70 26.34
N ALA A 95 -2.89 11.29 25.72
CA ALA A 95 -3.10 9.90 25.29
C ALA A 95 -2.08 9.47 24.22
N LEU A 96 -1.76 10.35 23.26
CA LEU A 96 -0.71 10.09 22.26
C LEU A 96 0.67 9.93 22.92
N GLY A 97 1.04 10.85 23.83
CA GLY A 97 2.30 10.76 24.57
C GLY A 97 2.39 9.47 25.39
N SER A 98 1.28 9.08 26.03
CA SER A 98 1.17 7.83 26.80
C SER A 98 1.32 6.58 25.93
N LEU A 99 0.76 6.61 24.71
CA LEU A 99 0.86 5.51 23.75
C LEU A 99 2.31 5.33 23.24
N LEU A 100 3.01 6.44 22.95
CA LEU A 100 4.42 6.41 22.55
C LEU A 100 5.33 5.95 23.70
N LEU A 101 5.05 6.38 24.93
CA LEU A 101 5.75 5.89 26.13
C LEU A 101 5.59 4.38 26.31
N GLN A 102 4.39 3.84 26.10
CA GLN A 102 4.16 2.39 26.17
C GLN A 102 4.96 1.65 25.09
N LEU A 103 4.97 2.17 23.86
CA LEU A 103 5.75 1.61 22.76
C LEU A 103 7.25 1.56 23.11
N THR A 104 7.82 2.69 23.51
CA THR A 104 9.26 2.79 23.82
C THR A 104 9.65 1.99 25.06
N SER A 105 8.78 1.89 26.07
CA SER A 105 9.02 1.11 27.29
C SER A 105 8.99 -0.39 27.04
N SER A 106 8.12 -0.85 26.14
CA SER A 106 7.98 -2.27 25.82
C SER A 106 9.18 -2.84 25.05
N SER A 107 10.05 -1.98 24.53
CA SER A 107 11.28 -2.35 23.83
C SER A 107 12.46 -2.69 24.77
N SER A 108 12.28 -2.57 26.09
CA SER A 108 13.37 -2.85 27.04
C SER A 108 13.61 -4.36 27.22
N PRO A 109 14.88 -4.83 27.21
CA PRO A 109 15.17 -6.24 27.39
C PRO A 109 14.67 -6.73 28.76
N PRO A 110 14.13 -7.96 28.85
CA PRO A 110 13.44 -8.48 30.03
C PRO A 110 14.32 -8.55 31.29
N GLN A 111 15.64 -8.44 31.15
CA GLN A 111 16.61 -8.49 32.24
C GLN A 111 16.99 -7.11 32.83
N SER A 112 16.52 -6.02 32.23
CA SER A 112 16.71 -4.69 32.82
C SER A 112 15.75 -4.50 34.02
N PRO A 113 16.18 -3.84 35.11
CA PRO A 113 15.25 -3.44 36.17
C PRO A 113 14.10 -2.64 35.52
N ARG A 114 12.88 -2.72 36.07
CA ARG A 114 11.72 -1.92 35.60
C ARG A 114 12.05 -0.44 35.72
N SER A 115 12.77 0.08 34.73
CA SER A 115 13.06 1.48 34.54
C SER A 115 11.73 2.16 34.30
N THR A 116 11.54 3.36 34.82
CA THR A 116 10.29 4.08 34.60
C THR A 116 10.09 4.28 33.09
N ALA A 117 8.86 4.45 32.63
CA ALA A 117 8.60 4.65 31.20
C ALA A 117 9.38 5.84 30.62
N VAL A 118 9.70 6.82 31.47
CA VAL A 118 10.53 7.99 31.15
C VAL A 118 12.00 7.59 30.95
N ASP A 119 12.53 6.67 31.74
CA ASP A 119 13.92 6.21 31.60
C ASP A 119 14.13 5.43 30.29
N ALA A 120 13.10 4.75 29.79
CA ALA A 120 13.16 4.06 28.50
C ALA A 120 13.38 5.04 27.34
N LEU A 121 12.89 6.29 27.45
CA LEU A 121 13.12 7.33 26.44
C LEU A 121 14.58 7.79 26.36
N ASN A 122 15.41 7.57 27.39
CA ASN A 122 16.80 8.00 27.38
C ASN A 122 17.66 7.25 26.34
N ARG A 123 17.15 6.16 25.76
CA ARG A 123 17.81 5.41 24.68
C ARG A 123 17.62 6.01 23.30
N PHE A 124 16.66 6.91 23.17
CA PHE A 124 16.31 7.57 21.92
C PHE A 124 16.91 8.98 21.86
N SER A 125 16.85 9.61 20.68
CA SER A 125 17.36 10.96 20.52
C SER A 125 16.76 11.96 21.52
N PRO A 126 17.52 12.99 21.93
CA PRO A 126 17.00 14.06 22.79
C PRO A 126 15.74 14.72 22.21
N LEU A 127 15.67 14.84 20.88
CA LEU A 127 14.53 15.43 20.19
C LEU A 127 13.26 14.57 20.34
N LEU A 128 13.35 13.24 20.22
CA LEU A 128 12.19 12.37 20.40
C LEU A 128 11.66 12.44 21.83
N ARG A 129 12.55 12.40 22.82
CA ARG A 129 12.19 12.56 24.23
C ARG A 129 11.47 13.89 24.47
N GLN A 130 12.01 14.97 23.91
CA GLN A 130 11.42 16.30 24.02
C GLN A 130 10.05 16.37 23.32
N ALA A 131 9.88 15.71 22.17
CA ALA A 131 8.62 15.63 21.46
C ALA A 131 7.51 14.93 22.27
N VAL A 132 7.85 13.84 22.97
CA VAL A 132 6.91 13.18 23.89
C VAL A 132 6.52 14.09 25.06
N VAL A 133 7.45 14.87 25.60
CA VAL A 133 7.15 15.85 26.67
C VAL A 133 6.25 16.98 26.17
N TRP A 134 6.48 17.48 24.95
CA TRP A 134 5.65 18.51 24.35
C TRP A 134 4.20 18.04 24.16
N LEU A 135 3.97 16.77 23.81
CA LEU A 135 2.61 16.23 23.71
C LEU A 135 1.85 16.27 25.03
N ILE A 136 2.55 16.15 26.17
CA ILE A 136 1.91 16.17 27.49
C ILE A 136 1.63 17.61 27.95
N THR A 137 2.50 18.56 27.57
CA THR A 137 2.56 19.90 28.18
C THR A 137 2.08 21.03 27.27
N LEU A 138 2.06 20.82 25.94
CA LEU A 138 1.83 21.87 24.94
C LEU A 138 0.81 21.43 23.88
N THR A 139 0.53 22.34 22.94
CA THR A 139 -0.41 22.10 21.85
C THR A 139 0.23 21.34 20.69
N ILE A 140 -0.59 20.64 19.90
CA ILE A 140 -0.12 19.93 18.69
C ILE A 140 0.59 20.86 17.70
N ASN A 141 0.21 22.14 17.61
CA ASN A 141 0.85 23.10 16.71
C ASN A 141 2.27 23.44 17.13
N HIS A 142 2.59 23.38 18.42
CA HIS A 142 3.95 23.57 18.91
C HIS A 142 4.85 22.42 18.45
N LEU A 143 4.37 21.17 18.55
CA LEU A 143 5.09 20.00 18.04
C LEU A 143 5.52 20.19 16.58
N TRP A 144 4.60 20.63 15.71
CA TRP A 144 4.91 20.85 14.28
C TRP A 144 5.87 22.00 14.00
N LYS A 145 6.02 22.96 14.92
CA LYS A 145 6.98 24.07 14.76
C LYS A 145 8.39 23.65 15.15
N GLU A 146 8.52 22.77 16.14
CA GLU A 146 9.80 22.39 16.71
C GLU A 146 10.41 21.12 16.09
N ILE A 147 9.60 20.26 15.46
CA ILE A 147 10.13 19.10 14.72
C ILE A 147 10.99 19.61 13.55
N SER A 148 12.19 19.02 13.41
CA SER A 148 13.08 19.33 12.29
C SER A 148 12.39 19.07 10.94
N PRO A 149 12.48 20.00 9.97
CA PRO A 149 12.01 19.78 8.61
C PRO A 149 12.57 18.49 7.98
N ASP A 150 13.80 18.08 8.34
CA ASP A 150 14.43 16.88 7.80
C ASP A 150 13.69 15.59 8.17
N ILE A 151 13.12 15.51 9.37
CA ILE A 151 12.34 14.35 9.82
C ILE A 151 11.03 14.28 9.03
N ILE A 152 10.37 15.43 8.85
CA ILE A 152 9.14 15.54 8.07
C ILE A 152 9.42 15.14 6.62
N ASN A 153 10.50 15.67 6.03
CA ASN A 153 10.92 15.34 4.67
C ASN A 153 11.28 13.87 4.52
N ALA A 154 11.96 13.26 5.50
CA ALA A 154 12.28 11.84 5.47
C ALA A 154 11.03 10.95 5.46
N GLU A 155 10.02 11.29 6.26
CA GLU A 155 8.73 10.58 6.25
C GLU A 155 7.95 10.83 4.95
N MET A 156 7.94 12.06 4.43
CA MET A 156 7.30 12.36 3.14
C MET A 156 7.96 11.57 2.00
N ASN A 157 9.28 11.52 1.96
CA ASN A 157 10.03 10.72 0.97
C ASN A 157 9.69 9.23 1.13
N ALA A 158 9.66 8.71 2.35
CA ALA A 158 9.28 7.31 2.58
C ALA A 158 7.85 6.99 2.09
N MET A 159 6.92 7.95 2.17
CA MET A 159 5.58 7.79 1.61
C MET A 159 5.57 7.79 0.08
N LEU A 160 6.38 8.64 -0.56
CA LEU A 160 6.55 8.67 -2.02
C LEU A 160 7.23 7.39 -2.53
N ASP A 161 8.33 6.98 -1.90
CA ASP A 161 9.04 5.73 -2.21
C ASP A 161 8.14 4.50 -2.05
N HIS A 162 7.13 4.54 -1.17
CA HIS A 162 6.13 3.48 -1.03
C HIS A 162 5.08 3.52 -2.14
N ALA A 163 4.77 4.69 -2.70
CA ALA A 163 3.82 4.85 -3.80
C ALA A 163 4.40 4.31 -5.12
N ASP A 164 5.67 4.57 -5.41
CA ASP A 164 6.36 4.14 -6.64
C ASP A 164 6.18 2.65 -6.99
N PRO A 165 6.43 1.67 -6.09
CA PRO A 165 6.21 0.26 -6.40
C PRO A 165 4.73 -0.07 -6.60
N LEU A 166 3.81 0.59 -5.88
CA LEU A 166 2.37 0.38 -6.06
C LEU A 166 1.91 0.88 -7.43
N GLU A 167 2.41 2.03 -7.88
CA GLU A 167 2.13 2.59 -9.20
C GLU A 167 2.73 1.71 -10.31
N ASN A 168 3.92 1.16 -10.09
CA ASN A 168 4.55 0.22 -11.03
C ASN A 168 3.75 -1.07 -11.17
N GLU A 169 3.33 -1.70 -10.06
CA GLU A 169 2.48 -2.90 -10.10
C GLU A 169 1.10 -2.60 -10.71
N LEU A 170 0.49 -1.46 -10.39
CA LEU A 170 -0.78 -1.05 -10.99
C LEU A 170 -0.65 -0.86 -12.51
N SER A 171 0.46 -0.28 -12.97
CA SER A 171 0.74 -0.09 -14.40
C SER A 171 0.87 -1.43 -15.14
N LYS A 172 1.53 -2.42 -14.51
CA LYS A 172 1.62 -3.79 -15.05
C LYS A 172 0.25 -4.46 -15.11
N GLU A 173 -0.58 -4.33 -14.07
CA GLU A 173 -1.92 -4.91 -14.04
C GLU A 173 -2.87 -4.25 -15.06
N LEU A 174 -2.72 -2.95 -15.30
CA LEU A 174 -3.44 -2.26 -16.36
C LEU A 174 -3.09 -2.83 -17.74
N GLU A 175 -1.79 -3.03 -18.00
CA GLU A 175 -1.31 -3.64 -19.25
C GLU A 175 -1.81 -5.08 -19.38
N ASN A 176 -1.72 -5.90 -18.32
CA ASN A 176 -2.30 -7.25 -18.28
C ASN A 176 -3.79 -7.23 -18.66
N GLY A 177 -4.56 -6.27 -18.12
CA GLY A 177 -5.97 -6.10 -18.47
C GLY A 177 -6.20 -5.77 -19.95
N ARG A 178 -5.35 -4.94 -20.57
CA ARG A 178 -5.39 -4.67 -22.02
C ARG A 178 -5.10 -5.93 -22.83
N GLN A 179 -4.05 -6.65 -22.43
CA GLN A 179 -3.64 -7.91 -23.06
C GLN A 179 -4.74 -8.96 -23.02
N VAL A 180 -5.38 -9.16 -21.87
CA VAL A 180 -6.49 -10.11 -21.72
C VAL A 180 -7.65 -9.74 -22.65
N ARG A 181 -8.03 -8.45 -22.73
CA ARG A 181 -9.09 -8.02 -23.64
C ARG A 181 -8.75 -8.28 -25.11
N LEU A 182 -7.48 -8.07 -25.51
CA LEU A 182 -7.02 -8.35 -26.86
C LEU A 182 -7.03 -9.86 -27.16
N LEU A 183 -6.56 -10.68 -26.21
CA LEU A 183 -6.64 -12.14 -26.30
C LEU A 183 -8.08 -12.64 -26.45
N CYS A 184 -9.02 -12.08 -25.69
CA CYS A 184 -10.45 -12.41 -25.84
C CYS A 184 -10.97 -12.04 -27.23
N LYS A 185 -10.59 -10.87 -27.78
CA LYS A 185 -10.96 -10.48 -29.15
C LYS A 185 -10.42 -11.46 -30.19
N PHE A 186 -9.16 -11.88 -30.06
CA PHE A 186 -8.61 -12.95 -30.90
C PHE A 186 -9.41 -14.25 -30.77
N GLY A 187 -9.71 -14.67 -29.53
CA GLY A 187 -10.53 -15.86 -29.27
C GLY A 187 -11.94 -15.79 -29.87
N PHE A 188 -12.54 -14.60 -29.98
CA PHE A 188 -13.84 -14.43 -30.63
C PHE A 188 -13.79 -14.38 -32.16
N ILE A 189 -12.62 -14.18 -32.77
CA ILE A 189 -12.45 -14.07 -34.23
C ILE A 189 -11.92 -15.40 -34.79
N ASN A 190 -10.95 -15.99 -34.11
CA ASN A 190 -10.25 -17.19 -34.54
C ASN A 190 -11.15 -18.43 -34.39
N GLU A 191 -11.06 -19.38 -35.34
CA GLU A 191 -11.70 -20.71 -35.28
C GLU A 191 -13.19 -20.71 -34.90
N ARG A 192 -13.99 -19.79 -35.44
CA ARG A 192 -15.43 -19.80 -35.20
C ARG A 192 -16.08 -21.09 -35.73
N PRO A 193 -16.82 -21.84 -34.88
CA PRO A 193 -17.38 -23.13 -35.26
C PRO A 193 -18.44 -23.02 -36.37
N GLU A 194 -19.12 -21.87 -36.48
CA GLU A 194 -20.11 -21.56 -37.52
C GLU A 194 -19.53 -21.58 -38.94
N PHE A 195 -18.22 -21.38 -39.05
CA PHE A 195 -17.47 -21.34 -40.31
C PHE A 195 -16.39 -22.43 -40.34
N ASP A 196 -16.46 -23.40 -39.45
CA ASP A 196 -15.57 -24.55 -39.46
C ASP A 196 -15.76 -25.28 -40.80
N HIS A 197 -14.67 -25.49 -41.54
CA HIS A 197 -14.65 -26.01 -42.92
C HIS A 197 -15.11 -25.04 -44.04
N ASP A 198 -15.36 -23.75 -43.77
CA ASP A 198 -15.46 -22.72 -44.82
C ASP A 198 -14.10 -22.04 -45.03
N PRO A 199 -13.33 -22.38 -46.09
CA PRO A 199 -12.04 -21.77 -46.35
C PRO A 199 -12.14 -20.25 -46.51
N ARG A 200 -13.30 -19.73 -46.95
CA ARG A 200 -13.49 -18.31 -47.21
C ARG A 200 -13.53 -17.47 -45.94
N TRP A 201 -13.83 -18.05 -44.79
CA TRP A 201 -13.88 -17.29 -43.54
C TRP A 201 -12.48 -16.98 -42.99
N ALA A 202 -11.61 -17.99 -42.95
CA ALA A 202 -10.28 -17.90 -42.33
C ALA A 202 -9.18 -17.49 -43.31
N GLU A 203 -9.31 -17.78 -44.61
CA GLU A 203 -8.25 -17.56 -45.63
C GLU A 203 -8.47 -16.29 -46.48
N THR A 204 -9.41 -15.41 -46.12
CA THR A 204 -9.75 -14.22 -46.92
C THR A 204 -9.58 -12.92 -46.17
N GLY A 205 -8.88 -11.95 -46.79
CA GLY A 205 -8.77 -10.56 -46.35
C GLY A 205 -8.13 -10.39 -44.96
N ASP A 206 -8.67 -9.45 -44.17
CA ASP A 206 -8.13 -9.07 -42.86
C ASP A 206 -8.09 -10.23 -41.86
N ARG A 207 -9.00 -11.19 -41.97
CA ARG A 207 -9.09 -12.35 -41.07
C ARG A 207 -7.92 -13.31 -41.25
N TYR A 208 -7.44 -13.46 -42.48
CA TYR A 208 -6.26 -14.26 -42.76
C TYR A 208 -5.01 -13.65 -42.11
N ILE A 209 -4.88 -12.32 -42.14
CA ILE A 209 -3.78 -11.60 -41.47
C ILE A 209 -3.80 -11.85 -39.96
N ILE A 210 -4.98 -11.79 -39.34
CA ILE A 210 -5.20 -12.07 -37.91
C ILE A 210 -4.82 -13.53 -37.57
N LYS A 211 -5.20 -14.49 -38.43
CA LYS A 211 -4.84 -15.91 -38.29
C LYS A 211 -3.32 -16.12 -38.32
N LEU A 212 -2.64 -15.53 -39.31
CA LEU A 212 -1.18 -15.63 -39.43
C LEU A 212 -0.47 -14.95 -38.26
N PHE A 213 -0.97 -13.81 -37.79
CA PHE A 213 -0.44 -13.13 -36.62
C PHE A 213 -0.57 -13.99 -35.35
N ARG A 214 -1.73 -14.64 -35.14
CA ARG A 214 -1.89 -15.61 -34.04
C ARG A 214 -0.83 -16.71 -34.12
N ASP A 215 -0.60 -17.28 -35.30
CA ASP A 215 0.41 -18.33 -35.47
C ASP A 215 1.82 -17.84 -35.16
N HIS A 216 2.17 -16.62 -35.60
CA HIS A 216 3.44 -15.98 -35.27
C HIS A 216 3.63 -15.79 -33.75
N VAL A 217 2.56 -15.42 -33.04
CA VAL A 217 2.61 -15.13 -31.60
C VAL A 217 2.59 -16.40 -30.74
N PHE A 218 1.71 -17.36 -31.04
CA PHE A 218 1.43 -18.50 -30.15
C PHE A 218 1.98 -19.84 -30.65
N HIS A 219 2.28 -19.98 -31.94
CA HIS A 219 2.72 -21.25 -32.55
C HIS A 219 4.17 -21.21 -33.04
N LYS A 220 5.02 -20.46 -32.34
CA LYS A 220 6.45 -20.35 -32.65
C LYS A 220 7.17 -21.68 -32.41
N LEU A 221 7.98 -22.12 -33.38
CA LEU A 221 8.82 -23.30 -33.29
C LEU A 221 10.31 -22.90 -33.18
N ASP A 222 11.12 -23.73 -32.52
CA ASP A 222 12.58 -23.59 -32.48
C ASP A 222 13.25 -24.22 -33.71
N THR A 223 14.58 -24.13 -33.79
CA THR A 223 15.37 -24.73 -34.88
C THR A 223 15.29 -26.25 -34.95
N ARG A 224 14.73 -26.91 -33.93
CA ARG A 224 14.53 -28.36 -33.85
C ARG A 224 13.05 -28.74 -34.01
N GLY A 225 12.19 -27.78 -34.38
CA GLY A 225 10.75 -27.98 -34.57
C GLY A 225 9.95 -28.12 -33.27
N LYS A 226 10.50 -27.77 -32.11
CA LYS A 226 9.78 -27.82 -30.83
C LYS A 226 9.04 -26.52 -30.54
N PRO A 227 7.86 -26.57 -29.88
CA PRO A 227 7.10 -25.38 -29.52
C PRO A 227 7.86 -24.50 -28.52
N VAL A 228 7.89 -23.19 -28.78
CA VAL A 228 8.55 -22.19 -27.94
C VAL A 228 7.51 -21.47 -27.09
N LEU A 229 7.47 -21.77 -25.79
CA LEU A 229 6.59 -21.13 -24.81
C LEU A 229 7.29 -19.92 -24.17
N ASN A 230 7.35 -18.80 -24.90
CA ASN A 230 7.98 -17.57 -24.43
C ASN A 230 6.95 -16.45 -24.24
N LEU A 231 6.60 -16.15 -22.98
CA LEU A 231 5.64 -15.10 -22.65
C LEU A 231 6.14 -13.69 -23.00
N THR A 232 7.44 -13.42 -22.93
CA THR A 232 8.01 -12.13 -23.35
C THR A 232 7.76 -11.89 -24.84
N HIS A 233 7.88 -12.91 -25.68
CA HIS A 233 7.53 -12.81 -27.11
C HIS A 233 6.05 -12.50 -27.30
N VAL A 234 5.18 -13.20 -26.57
CA VAL A 234 3.73 -12.98 -26.63
C VAL A 234 3.36 -11.56 -26.23
N PHE A 235 3.77 -11.13 -25.03
CA PHE A 235 3.44 -9.80 -24.51
C PHE A 235 4.02 -8.69 -25.39
N THR A 236 5.26 -8.84 -25.86
CA THR A 236 5.88 -7.82 -26.73
C THR A 236 5.08 -7.63 -28.02
N ASN A 237 4.68 -8.71 -28.69
CA ASN A 237 3.93 -8.61 -29.94
C ASN A 237 2.51 -8.09 -29.74
N LEU A 238 1.84 -8.53 -28.68
CA LEU A 238 0.50 -8.04 -28.38
C LEU A 238 0.49 -6.57 -27.93
N SER A 239 1.48 -6.13 -27.14
CA SER A 239 1.65 -4.70 -26.80
C SER A 239 1.93 -3.86 -28.03
N LYS A 240 2.76 -4.34 -28.98
CA LYS A 240 2.99 -3.65 -30.26
C LYS A 240 1.70 -3.53 -31.08
N LEU A 241 0.90 -4.59 -31.11
CA LEU A 241 -0.39 -4.58 -31.79
C LEU A 241 -1.38 -3.62 -31.12
N ASP A 242 -1.51 -3.67 -29.79
CA ASP A 242 -2.44 -2.81 -29.04
C ASP A 242 -2.02 -1.33 -29.08
N ALA A 243 -0.72 -1.05 -29.20
CA ALA A 243 -0.19 0.30 -29.38
C ALA A 243 -0.26 0.80 -30.84
N GLY A 244 -0.54 -0.07 -31.82
CA GLY A 244 -0.49 0.29 -33.24
C GLY A 244 0.91 0.65 -33.72
N SER A 245 1.92 -0.13 -33.33
CA SER A 245 3.32 0.12 -33.72
C SER A 245 3.53 0.11 -35.24
N GLU A 246 4.39 1.01 -35.73
CA GLU A 246 4.82 1.10 -37.14
C GLU A 246 5.82 -0.01 -37.55
N GLU A 247 6.23 -0.86 -36.60
CA GLU A 247 7.13 -1.98 -36.86
C GLU A 247 6.49 -3.01 -37.81
N ARG A 248 7.19 -3.32 -38.91
CA ARG A 248 6.72 -4.30 -39.88
C ARG A 248 7.12 -5.71 -39.45
N LEU A 249 6.11 -6.58 -39.34
CA LEU A 249 6.28 -8.00 -39.01
C LEU A 249 6.10 -8.85 -40.28
N MET A 250 6.97 -9.84 -40.46
CA MET A 250 6.81 -10.85 -41.50
C MET A 250 5.95 -12.00 -40.98
N LEU A 251 4.81 -12.21 -41.63
CA LEU A 251 3.88 -13.30 -41.33
C LEU A 251 4.06 -14.38 -42.41
N VAL A 252 4.24 -15.62 -41.98
CA VAL A 252 4.54 -16.76 -42.87
C VAL A 252 3.35 -17.72 -42.85
N SER A 253 2.90 -18.14 -44.04
CA SER A 253 1.88 -19.19 -44.17
C SER A 253 2.44 -20.53 -43.69
N ARG A 254 1.56 -21.49 -43.41
CA ARG A 254 1.95 -22.85 -43.03
C ARG A 254 2.32 -23.72 -44.25
N ASP A 255 1.98 -23.24 -45.45
CA ASP A 255 2.21 -23.92 -46.73
C ASP A 255 3.62 -23.70 -47.29
#